data_AF-A0A969GK24-F1
#
_entry.id   AF-A0A969GK24-F1
#
_cell.length_a   1.000
_cell.length_b   1.000
_cell.length_c   1.000
_cell.angle_alpha   90.00
_cell.angle_beta   90.00
_cell.angle_gamma   90.00
#
_symmetry.space_group_name_H-M   'P 1'
#
loop_
_entity.id
_entity.type
_entity.pdbx_description
1 polymer ?
#
loop_
_entity_poly.entity_id
_entity_poly.type
_entity_poly.pdbx_seq_one_letter_code
_entity_poly.pdbx_strand_id
1 'polypeptide(L)'
;MTESSGYASEEDGIDNLTVLGFSSTATTATSQVQMGDTFSITHDFKPSATSALYQVDVAITNISSAPTNLLYRRVMDWDVEPTAFHEFVTIDAGNATVIAYTSDNGFASADPLAEGTLISAAGSFVDSGPEDHGALFDLDFGVLAPDETRRFSLYYGAAASEQAALDALAIVGAEAYSLGQPNTEDGPTLGTPNTFIFALSDVSGDYTTIATIDPLTGGLLTSADGTVSIEFPPGAVANSTTLSYTRFASAPPATANFVLAGKAFDISAADATATWTASRNPSR
;
A
#
# COMPACT_ATOMS: atom_id res chain seq x y z
N MET A 1 -18.00 9.18 -21.62
CA MET A 1 -17.09 10.00 -20.80
C MET A 1 -15.74 9.92 -21.45
N THR A 2 -15.01 11.03 -21.55
CA THR A 2 -13.62 11.02 -22.01
C THR A 2 -12.76 10.52 -20.87
N GLU A 3 -11.93 9.52 -21.13
CA GLU A 3 -10.91 9.07 -20.19
C GLU A 3 -9.84 10.17 -20.06
N SER A 4 -9.35 10.39 -18.84
CA SER A 4 -8.28 11.34 -18.55
C SER A 4 -7.39 10.77 -17.45
N SER A 5 -6.10 10.95 -17.57
CA SER A 5 -5.11 10.59 -16.57
C SER A 5 -4.28 11.81 -16.18
N GLY A 6 -3.46 11.67 -15.15
CA GLY A 6 -2.43 12.61 -14.76
C GLY A 6 -1.29 11.83 -14.16
N TYR A 7 -0.07 12.13 -14.59
CA TYR A 7 1.12 11.37 -14.29
C TYR A 7 2.33 12.29 -14.16
N ALA A 8 3.36 11.78 -13.48
CA ALA A 8 4.64 12.45 -13.36
C ALA A 8 5.77 11.42 -13.31
N SER A 9 6.74 11.54 -14.21
CA SER A 9 7.98 10.75 -14.23
C SER A 9 9.15 11.58 -14.75
N GLU A 10 10.36 11.05 -14.66
CA GLU A 10 11.55 11.70 -15.23
C GLU A 10 11.45 11.75 -16.76
N GLU A 11 11.04 10.64 -17.38
CA GLU A 11 10.96 10.50 -18.83
C GLU A 11 9.76 11.25 -19.45
N ASP A 12 8.57 11.12 -18.86
CA ASP A 12 7.32 11.67 -19.43
C ASP A 12 7.06 13.11 -18.97
N GLY A 13 7.83 13.62 -18.00
CA GLY A 13 7.59 14.92 -17.37
C GLY A 13 6.34 14.90 -16.50
N ILE A 14 5.55 15.97 -16.51
CA ILE A 14 4.32 16.11 -15.71
C ILE A 14 3.16 16.44 -16.63
N ASP A 15 2.07 15.67 -16.55
CA ASP A 15 0.84 15.93 -17.30
C ASP A 15 -0.39 15.91 -16.39
N ASN A 16 -1.32 16.84 -16.63
CA ASN A 16 -2.62 16.98 -15.95
C ASN A 16 -2.62 16.88 -14.41
N LEU A 17 -1.49 17.21 -13.77
CA LEU A 17 -1.33 17.27 -12.32
C LEU A 17 -1.00 18.70 -11.90
N THR A 18 -1.69 19.18 -10.87
CA THR A 18 -1.42 20.48 -10.24
C THR A 18 -1.03 20.26 -8.78
N VAL A 19 0.15 20.75 -8.37
CA VAL A 19 0.57 20.72 -6.97
C VAL A 19 -0.23 21.76 -6.18
N LEU A 20 -0.98 21.29 -5.18
CA LEU A 20 -1.74 22.14 -4.26
C LEU A 20 -0.92 22.55 -3.03
N GLY A 21 -0.03 21.68 -2.58
CA GLY A 21 0.82 21.94 -1.43
C GLY A 21 1.91 20.91 -1.25
N PHE A 22 3.04 21.35 -0.70
CA PHE A 22 4.14 20.49 -0.32
C PHE A 22 4.76 20.99 0.99
N SER A 23 4.98 20.09 1.93
CA SER A 23 5.68 20.37 3.18
C SER A 23 6.62 19.22 3.52
N SER A 24 7.71 19.51 4.22
CA SER A 24 8.66 18.47 4.65
C SER A 24 9.40 18.82 5.93
N THR A 25 9.92 17.78 6.56
CA THR A 25 10.90 17.82 7.64
C THR A 25 12.15 17.04 7.21
N ALA A 26 13.06 16.76 8.15
CA ALA A 26 14.20 15.89 7.88
C ALA A 26 13.80 14.43 7.59
N THR A 27 12.65 13.97 8.08
CA THR A 27 12.25 12.55 8.02
C THR A 27 10.83 12.34 7.53
N THR A 28 10.13 13.39 7.10
CA THR A 28 8.76 13.29 6.59
C THR A 28 8.53 14.29 5.46
N ALA A 29 7.55 14.01 4.60
CA ALA A 29 7.05 14.96 3.63
C ALA A 29 5.56 14.70 3.36
N THR A 30 4.81 15.74 3.02
CA THR A 30 3.42 15.62 2.57
C THR A 30 3.30 16.35 1.24
N SER A 31 2.86 15.64 0.20
CA SER A 31 2.57 16.18 -1.12
C SER A 31 1.08 16.09 -1.40
N GLN A 32 0.46 17.21 -1.73
CA GLN A 32 -0.94 17.30 -2.14
C GLN A 32 -1.01 17.77 -3.58
N VAL A 33 -1.66 16.97 -4.41
CA VAL A 33 -1.76 17.14 -5.87
C VAL A 33 -3.21 16.96 -6.30
N GLN A 34 -3.63 17.67 -7.34
CA GLN A 34 -4.93 17.52 -7.96
C GLN A 34 -4.78 17.06 -9.41
N MET A 35 -5.56 16.07 -9.84
CA MET A 35 -5.71 15.69 -11.25
C MET A 35 -6.98 16.31 -11.80
N GLY A 36 -6.84 17.31 -12.68
CA GLY A 36 -7.96 18.08 -13.23
C GLY A 36 -8.95 18.50 -12.14
N ASP A 37 -10.25 18.24 -12.36
CA ASP A 37 -11.31 18.42 -11.36
C ASP A 37 -11.85 17.06 -10.83
N THR A 38 -11.06 15.99 -10.98
CA THR A 38 -11.52 14.61 -10.74
C THR A 38 -11.01 14.06 -9.42
N PHE A 39 -9.69 14.08 -9.21
CA PHE A 39 -9.08 13.47 -8.04
C PHE A 39 -8.21 14.45 -7.27
N SER A 40 -8.33 14.44 -5.95
CA SER A 40 -7.35 15.02 -5.02
C SER A 40 -6.50 13.89 -4.46
N ILE A 41 -5.18 14.01 -4.55
CA ILE A 41 -4.21 12.99 -4.19
C ILE A 41 -3.30 13.54 -3.09
N THR A 42 -3.11 12.78 -2.02
CA THR A 42 -2.13 13.05 -0.97
C THR A 42 -1.17 11.88 -0.87
N HIS A 43 0.13 12.19 -0.85
CA HIS A 43 1.18 11.27 -0.45
C HIS A 43 1.79 11.78 0.86
N ASP A 44 1.73 10.96 1.92
CA ASP A 44 2.32 11.24 3.23
C ASP A 44 3.50 10.30 3.49
N PHE A 45 4.70 10.84 3.35
CA PHE A 45 5.98 10.16 3.46
C PHE A 45 6.49 10.17 4.90
N LYS A 46 6.85 9.00 5.45
CA LYS A 46 7.28 8.85 6.84
C LYS A 46 8.08 7.57 7.10
N PRO A 47 8.81 7.48 8.23
CA PRO A 47 9.46 6.23 8.64
C PRO A 47 8.41 5.12 8.84
N SER A 48 8.76 3.90 8.45
CA SER A 48 7.91 2.72 8.64
C SER A 48 8.11 2.09 10.03
N ALA A 49 7.35 1.02 10.32
CA ALA A 49 7.48 0.20 11.52
C ALA A 49 8.83 -0.57 11.60
N THR A 50 9.53 -0.68 10.47
CA THR A 50 10.88 -1.25 10.36
C THR A 50 11.82 -0.23 9.74
N SER A 51 13.08 -0.18 10.20
CA SER A 51 14.09 0.71 9.64
C SER A 51 14.56 0.29 8.23
N ALA A 52 14.19 -0.90 7.78
CA ALA A 52 14.47 -1.36 6.42
C ALA A 52 13.57 -0.70 5.36
N LEU A 53 12.43 -0.13 5.79
CA LEU A 53 11.42 0.45 4.90
C LEU A 53 11.08 1.89 5.28
N TYR A 54 10.78 2.67 4.26
CA TYR A 54 10.22 4.00 4.35
C TYR A 54 8.84 3.98 3.69
N GLN A 55 7.85 4.55 4.36
CA GLN A 55 6.45 4.38 4.04
C GLN A 55 5.88 5.63 3.36
N VAL A 56 4.95 5.43 2.44
CA VAL A 56 4.16 6.48 1.81
C VAL A 56 2.69 6.09 1.90
N ASP A 57 1.91 6.81 2.70
CA ASP A 57 0.46 6.63 2.72
C ASP A 57 -0.13 7.43 1.57
N VAL A 58 -0.92 6.75 0.75
CA VAL A 58 -1.60 7.34 -0.39
C VAL A 58 -3.08 7.51 -0.05
N ALA A 59 -3.60 8.71 -0.27
CA ALA A 59 -5.03 8.98 -0.18
C ALA A 59 -5.51 9.66 -1.46
N ILE A 60 -6.49 9.07 -2.14
CA ILE A 60 -7.07 9.58 -3.37
C ILE A 60 -8.57 9.78 -3.16
N THR A 61 -9.03 11.02 -3.20
CA THR A 61 -10.43 11.41 -3.06
C THR A 61 -11.01 11.77 -4.41
N ASN A 62 -12.19 11.23 -4.75
CA ASN A 62 -12.96 11.71 -5.90
C ASN A 62 -13.65 13.03 -5.52
N ILE A 63 -13.17 14.13 -6.09
CA ILE A 63 -13.69 15.49 -5.86
C ILE A 63 -14.68 15.93 -6.94
N SER A 64 -14.92 15.09 -7.95
CA SER A 64 -15.93 15.35 -8.96
C SER A 64 -17.34 15.06 -8.45
N SER A 65 -18.35 15.54 -9.18
CA SER A 65 -19.75 15.28 -8.84
C SER A 65 -20.27 13.90 -9.27
N ALA A 66 -19.44 13.07 -9.92
CA ALA A 66 -19.85 11.80 -10.50
C ALA A 66 -18.98 10.63 -10.01
N PRO A 67 -19.53 9.40 -9.89
CA PRO A 67 -18.73 8.21 -9.66
C PRO A 67 -17.71 8.03 -10.80
N THR A 68 -16.44 7.78 -10.44
CA THR A 68 -15.34 7.70 -11.41
C THR A 68 -14.46 6.49 -11.13
N ASN A 69 -14.02 5.76 -12.17
CA ASN A 69 -13.08 4.65 -12.01
C ASN A 69 -11.71 5.17 -11.60
N LEU A 70 -11.11 4.58 -10.57
CA LEU A 70 -9.78 4.95 -10.10
C LEU A 70 -8.75 3.91 -10.53
N LEU A 71 -7.85 4.33 -11.40
CA LEU A 71 -6.63 3.60 -11.77
C LEU A 71 -5.42 4.27 -11.11
N TYR A 72 -4.44 3.46 -10.70
CA TYR A 72 -3.16 3.94 -10.20
C TYR A 72 -2.03 3.08 -10.77
N ARG A 73 -1.03 3.72 -11.38
CA ARG A 73 0.18 3.07 -11.85
C ARG A 73 1.38 3.52 -11.03
N ARG A 74 2.26 2.58 -10.71
CA ARG A 74 3.62 2.88 -10.24
C ARG A 74 4.63 2.17 -11.12
N VAL A 75 5.60 2.93 -11.63
CA VAL A 75 6.77 2.43 -12.33
C VAL A 75 8.02 2.81 -11.55
N MET A 76 9.04 1.97 -11.62
CA MET A 76 10.29 2.12 -10.88
C MET A 76 11.40 1.39 -11.61
N ASP A 77 12.48 2.11 -11.85
CA ASP A 77 13.74 1.61 -12.39
C ASP A 77 14.64 1.11 -11.25
N TRP A 78 15.27 -0.05 -11.42
CA TRP A 78 16.14 -0.65 -10.42
C TRP A 78 17.62 -0.46 -10.79
N ASP A 79 18.28 0.51 -10.17
CA ASP A 79 19.74 0.65 -10.24
C ASP A 79 20.43 0.00 -9.02
N VAL A 80 20.49 -1.34 -8.99
CA VAL A 80 20.95 -2.07 -7.79
C VAL A 80 22.47 -2.22 -7.75
N GLU A 81 23.11 -1.50 -6.83
CA GLU A 81 24.54 -1.57 -6.57
C GLU A 81 24.97 -2.93 -5.97
N PRO A 82 26.17 -3.47 -6.29
CA PRO A 82 27.27 -2.83 -7.03
C PRO A 82 27.23 -3.03 -8.56
N THR A 83 26.10 -3.46 -9.11
CA THR A 83 25.95 -3.83 -10.53
C THR A 83 24.71 -3.17 -11.12
N ALA A 84 24.60 -1.84 -11.00
CA ALA A 84 23.52 -1.09 -11.62
C ALA A 84 23.36 -1.47 -13.12
N PHE A 85 22.12 -1.45 -13.62
CA PHE A 85 21.71 -1.90 -14.96
C PHE A 85 21.87 -3.41 -15.24
N HIS A 86 22.18 -4.20 -14.21
CA HIS A 86 22.32 -5.65 -14.27
C HIS A 86 21.78 -6.23 -12.96
N GLU A 87 20.47 -6.14 -12.76
CA GLU A 87 19.81 -6.64 -11.56
C GLU A 87 18.99 -7.89 -11.85
N PHE A 88 18.68 -8.63 -10.79
CA PHE A 88 17.63 -9.62 -10.77
C PHE A 88 16.40 -9.01 -10.10
N VAL A 89 15.24 -9.19 -10.72
CA VAL A 89 13.95 -8.74 -10.20
C VAL A 89 13.07 -9.93 -9.86
N THR A 90 12.56 -9.91 -8.64
CA THR A 90 11.46 -10.77 -8.20
C THR A 90 10.22 -9.91 -8.04
N ILE A 91 9.09 -10.34 -8.58
CA ILE A 91 7.76 -9.76 -8.31
C ILE A 91 6.87 -10.83 -7.72
N ASP A 92 6.25 -10.48 -6.59
CA ASP A 92 5.09 -11.19 -6.07
C ASP A 92 3.88 -10.26 -6.15
N ALA A 93 3.00 -10.54 -7.11
CA ALA A 93 1.77 -9.79 -7.31
C ALA A 93 0.72 -10.07 -6.21
N GLY A 94 0.97 -11.02 -5.31
CA GLY A 94 0.03 -11.38 -4.26
C GLY A 94 -1.30 -11.91 -4.82
N ASN A 95 -2.38 -11.67 -4.07
CA ASN A 95 -3.73 -12.13 -4.44
C ASN A 95 -4.76 -10.99 -4.47
N ALA A 96 -4.34 -9.74 -4.31
CA ALA A 96 -5.26 -8.61 -4.31
C ALA A 96 -5.84 -8.41 -5.71
N THR A 97 -7.15 -8.56 -5.86
CA THR A 97 -7.82 -8.46 -7.16
C THR A 97 -7.74 -7.09 -7.83
N VAL A 98 -7.34 -6.06 -7.06
CA VAL A 98 -7.10 -4.72 -7.60
C VAL A 98 -5.81 -4.66 -8.41
N ILE A 99 -4.87 -5.59 -8.23
CA ILE A 99 -3.63 -5.64 -9.01
C ILE A 99 -4.00 -6.17 -10.40
N ALA A 100 -4.13 -5.23 -11.33
CA ALA A 100 -4.61 -5.49 -12.69
C ALA A 100 -3.49 -6.03 -13.58
N TYR A 101 -2.27 -5.53 -13.39
CA TYR A 101 -1.10 -5.91 -14.16
C TYR A 101 0.19 -5.60 -13.39
N THR A 102 1.20 -6.48 -13.53
CA THR A 102 2.56 -6.26 -13.04
C THR A 102 3.57 -6.75 -14.06
N SER A 103 4.74 -6.11 -14.13
CA SER A 103 5.86 -6.55 -14.96
C SER A 103 7.19 -6.02 -14.45
N ASP A 104 8.28 -6.54 -15.01
CA ASP A 104 9.62 -6.02 -14.76
C ASP A 104 9.96 -4.74 -15.56
N ASN A 105 9.01 -4.11 -16.26
CA ASN A 105 9.35 -2.91 -17.03
C ASN A 105 9.25 -1.63 -16.20
N GLY A 106 10.36 -1.25 -15.55
CA GLY A 106 10.50 0.03 -14.84
C GLY A 106 10.46 1.27 -15.73
N PHE A 107 10.67 1.12 -17.05
CA PHE A 107 10.69 2.19 -18.05
C PHE A 107 9.37 2.33 -18.81
N ALA A 108 8.35 1.60 -18.40
CA ALA A 108 7.02 1.79 -18.96
C ALA A 108 6.49 3.20 -18.63
N SER A 109 5.61 3.73 -19.48
CA SER A 109 5.00 5.04 -19.23
C SER A 109 4.26 5.06 -17.90
N ALA A 110 4.41 6.18 -17.18
CA ALA A 110 3.73 6.39 -15.90
C ALA A 110 2.22 6.66 -16.05
N ASP A 111 1.72 6.84 -17.27
CA ASP A 111 0.29 7.02 -17.55
C ASP A 111 -0.49 5.72 -17.23
N PRO A 112 -1.43 5.72 -16.26
CA PRO A 112 -2.23 4.55 -15.95
C PRO A 112 -3.22 4.14 -17.06
N LEU A 113 -3.40 4.96 -18.10
CA LEU A 113 -4.18 4.61 -19.29
C LEU A 113 -3.32 4.03 -20.43
N ALA A 114 -1.99 4.09 -20.32
CA ALA A 114 -1.10 3.47 -21.29
C ALA A 114 -1.07 1.95 -21.12
N GLU A 115 -0.90 1.22 -22.22
CA GLU A 115 -0.76 -0.24 -22.16
C GLU A 115 0.43 -0.67 -21.30
N GLY A 116 0.24 -1.70 -20.48
CA GLY A 116 1.32 -2.34 -19.74
C GLY A 116 2.31 -3.01 -20.69
N THR A 117 3.60 -2.84 -20.43
CA THR A 117 4.69 -3.45 -21.20
C THR A 117 5.60 -4.23 -20.26
N LEU A 118 6.41 -5.14 -20.80
CA LEU A 118 7.37 -5.96 -20.04
C LEU A 118 8.73 -5.93 -20.74
N ILE A 119 9.81 -6.15 -19.99
CA ILE A 119 11.14 -6.38 -20.54
C ILE A 119 11.35 -7.89 -20.72
N SER A 120 11.21 -8.65 -19.63
CA SER A 120 11.43 -10.10 -19.65
C SER A 120 10.23 -10.88 -19.09
N ALA A 121 9.54 -10.36 -18.07
CA ALA A 121 8.49 -11.07 -17.36
C ALA A 121 7.32 -10.17 -16.89
N ALA A 122 6.15 -10.80 -16.73
CA ALA A 122 4.95 -10.18 -16.20
C ALA A 122 4.25 -11.12 -15.20
N GLY A 123 3.42 -10.56 -14.32
CA GLY A 123 2.81 -11.28 -13.20
C GLY A 123 3.81 -11.55 -12.08
N SER A 124 3.62 -12.65 -11.34
CA SER A 124 4.60 -13.10 -10.35
C SER A 124 5.71 -13.93 -11.00
N PHE A 125 6.95 -13.59 -10.68
CA PHE A 125 8.15 -14.29 -11.14
C PHE A 125 9.28 -14.08 -10.14
N VAL A 126 10.30 -14.94 -10.24
CA VAL A 126 11.44 -14.95 -9.33
C VAL A 126 12.70 -14.80 -10.17
N ASP A 127 13.54 -13.85 -9.77
CA ASP A 127 14.88 -13.57 -10.31
C ASP A 127 14.93 -13.47 -11.84
N SER A 128 14.03 -12.68 -12.43
CA SER A 128 14.13 -12.25 -13.83
C SER A 128 15.39 -11.40 -13.99
N GLY A 129 16.23 -11.69 -14.97
CA GLY A 129 17.51 -10.99 -15.20
C GLY A 129 18.71 -11.93 -15.41
N PRO A 130 19.95 -11.40 -15.41
CA PRO A 130 20.29 -10.03 -15.09
C PRO A 130 20.11 -9.09 -16.28
N GLU A 131 19.27 -8.08 -16.15
CA GLU A 131 19.02 -7.06 -17.18
C GLU A 131 18.92 -5.68 -16.54
N ASP A 132 18.84 -4.63 -17.35
CA ASP A 132 18.49 -3.28 -16.93
C ASP A 132 16.96 -3.17 -16.94
N HIS A 133 16.34 -3.26 -15.77
CA HIS A 133 14.89 -3.31 -15.65
C HIS A 133 14.40 -2.85 -14.28
N GLY A 134 13.15 -3.16 -13.93
CA GLY A 134 12.50 -2.50 -12.81
C GLY A 134 11.23 -3.18 -12.37
N ALA A 135 10.23 -2.39 -12.02
CA ALA A 135 8.90 -2.89 -11.76
C ALA A 135 7.82 -1.91 -12.22
N LEU A 136 6.73 -2.47 -12.71
CA LEU A 136 5.46 -1.78 -12.93
C LEU A 136 4.37 -2.48 -12.12
N PHE A 137 3.50 -1.69 -11.49
CA PHE A 137 2.27 -2.13 -10.85
C PHE A 137 1.09 -1.25 -11.30
N ASP A 138 0.09 -1.89 -11.89
CA ASP A 138 -1.21 -1.31 -12.18
C ASP A 138 -2.25 -1.76 -11.16
N LEU A 139 -2.94 -0.79 -10.58
CA LEU A 139 -4.01 -0.98 -9.63
C LEU A 139 -5.32 -0.44 -10.22
N ASP A 140 -6.32 -1.30 -10.37
CA ASP A 140 -7.70 -0.93 -10.65
C ASP A 140 -8.53 -1.03 -9.37
N PHE A 141 -8.79 0.12 -8.75
CA PHE A 141 -9.60 0.19 -7.54
C PHE A 141 -11.11 0.23 -7.82
N GLY A 142 -11.51 0.18 -9.10
CA GLY A 142 -12.90 0.28 -9.51
C GLY A 142 -13.48 1.68 -9.32
N VAL A 143 -14.81 1.75 -9.26
CA VAL A 143 -15.55 3.01 -9.15
C VAL A 143 -15.47 3.58 -7.74
N LEU A 144 -14.98 4.82 -7.64
CA LEU A 144 -14.98 5.64 -6.44
C LEU A 144 -16.14 6.65 -6.50
N ALA A 145 -17.05 6.63 -5.52
CA ALA A 145 -18.16 7.58 -5.48
C ALA A 145 -17.70 9.02 -5.19
N PRO A 146 -18.49 10.06 -5.49
CA PRO A 146 -18.19 11.43 -5.06
C PRO A 146 -17.90 11.51 -3.56
N ASP A 147 -16.88 12.29 -3.19
CA ASP A 147 -16.34 12.47 -1.84
C ASP A 147 -15.75 11.19 -1.19
N GLU A 148 -15.79 10.05 -1.88
CA GLU A 148 -15.17 8.83 -1.39
C GLU A 148 -13.65 8.89 -1.56
N THR A 149 -12.94 8.34 -0.57
CA THR A 149 -11.48 8.29 -0.56
C THR A 149 -10.98 6.84 -0.55
N ARG A 150 -10.10 6.52 -1.51
CA ARG A 150 -9.29 5.31 -1.50
C ARG A 150 -7.98 5.57 -0.78
N ARG A 151 -7.56 4.62 0.07
CA ARG A 151 -6.27 4.64 0.73
C ARG A 151 -5.55 3.31 0.58
N PHE A 152 -4.24 3.38 0.57
CA PHE A 152 -3.30 2.25 0.54
C PHE A 152 -1.90 2.79 0.88
N SER A 153 -0.96 1.89 1.14
CA SER A 153 0.42 2.28 1.48
C SER A 153 1.41 1.74 0.47
N LEU A 154 2.43 2.53 0.17
CA LEU A 154 3.63 2.11 -0.55
C LEU A 154 4.81 2.05 0.42
N TYR A 155 5.76 1.17 0.12
CA TYR A 155 7.01 1.07 0.85
C TYR A 155 8.18 1.06 -0.11
N TYR A 156 9.25 1.76 0.27
CA TYR A 156 10.54 1.74 -0.41
C TYR A 156 11.62 1.43 0.60
N GLY A 157 12.62 0.67 0.23
CA GLY A 157 13.75 0.47 1.13
C GLY A 157 14.75 -0.54 0.62
N ALA A 158 15.57 -1.02 1.54
CA ALA A 158 16.55 -2.04 1.27
C ALA A 158 16.87 -2.83 2.55
N ALA A 159 17.27 -4.08 2.36
CA ALA A 159 17.76 -4.96 3.41
C ALA A 159 19.09 -5.60 2.99
N ALA A 160 19.78 -6.24 3.94
CA ALA A 160 21.09 -6.86 3.69
C ALA A 160 21.01 -8.18 2.91
N SER A 161 19.82 -8.77 2.78
CA SER A 161 19.54 -10.02 2.08
C SER A 161 18.07 -10.10 1.70
N GLU A 162 17.73 -11.05 0.85
CA GLU A 162 16.34 -11.33 0.47
C GLU A 162 15.50 -11.73 1.68
N GLN A 163 16.02 -12.63 2.53
CA GLN A 163 15.31 -13.04 3.74
C GLN A 163 15.02 -11.85 4.66
N ALA A 164 15.97 -10.93 4.82
CA ALA A 164 15.76 -9.73 5.64
C ALA A 164 14.74 -8.77 4.99
N ALA A 165 14.66 -8.73 3.65
CA ALA A 165 13.63 -8.00 2.93
C ALA A 165 12.24 -8.62 3.16
N LEU A 166 12.11 -9.94 3.04
CA LEU A 166 10.86 -10.68 3.29
C LEU A 166 10.37 -10.50 4.74
N ASP A 167 11.29 -10.52 5.71
CA ASP A 167 10.95 -10.25 7.12
C ASP A 167 10.41 -8.81 7.30
N ALA A 168 11.01 -7.83 6.62
CA ALA A 168 10.54 -6.44 6.64
C ALA A 168 9.16 -6.27 5.98
N LEU A 169 8.91 -6.96 4.87
CA LEU A 169 7.62 -7.01 4.18
C LEU A 169 6.52 -7.60 5.07
N ALA A 170 6.84 -8.67 5.81
CA ALA A 170 5.91 -9.29 6.75
C ALA A 170 5.52 -8.35 7.91
N ILE A 171 6.46 -7.53 8.41
CA ILE A 171 6.19 -6.54 9.48
C ILE A 171 5.15 -5.50 9.04
N VAL A 172 5.21 -5.06 7.78
CA VAL A 172 4.30 -4.04 7.24
C VAL A 172 3.05 -4.63 6.60
N GLY A 173 2.90 -5.95 6.61
CA GLY A 173 1.77 -6.64 6.00
C GLY A 173 1.67 -6.39 4.50
N ALA A 174 2.81 -6.39 3.78
CA ALA A 174 2.81 -6.21 2.34
C ALA A 174 1.95 -7.29 1.65
N GLU A 175 1.06 -6.84 0.76
CA GLU A 175 0.17 -7.69 -0.03
C GLU A 175 0.76 -8.04 -1.39
N ALA A 176 1.66 -7.19 -1.91
CA ALA A 176 2.42 -7.40 -3.14
C ALA A 176 3.75 -6.61 -3.08
N TYR A 177 4.77 -7.08 -3.79
CA TYR A 177 6.10 -6.46 -3.76
C TYR A 177 6.94 -6.76 -4.99
N SER A 178 7.98 -5.94 -5.16
CA SER A 178 9.11 -6.18 -6.05
C SER A 178 10.41 -6.11 -5.24
N LEU A 179 11.32 -7.06 -5.50
CA LEU A 179 12.68 -7.05 -4.99
C LEU A 179 13.64 -6.80 -6.16
N GLY A 180 14.64 -5.95 -5.94
CA GLY A 180 15.76 -5.74 -6.83
C GLY A 180 17.06 -6.24 -6.17
N GLN A 181 17.82 -7.07 -6.86
CA GLN A 181 19.03 -7.71 -6.34
C GLN A 181 20.20 -7.57 -7.31
N PRO A 182 21.44 -7.36 -6.85
CA PRO A 182 22.55 -7.15 -7.75
C PRO A 182 22.97 -8.46 -8.43
N ASN A 183 23.54 -8.39 -9.64
CA ASN A 183 24.19 -9.51 -10.32
C ASN A 183 25.57 -9.82 -9.72
N THR A 184 25.57 -10.29 -8.48
CA THR A 184 26.74 -10.89 -7.81
C THR A 184 26.55 -12.40 -7.64
N GLU A 185 27.57 -13.11 -7.17
CA GLU A 185 27.51 -14.58 -6.98
C GLU A 185 26.30 -15.04 -6.17
N ASP A 186 26.02 -14.34 -5.06
CA ASP A 186 24.92 -14.65 -4.13
C ASP A 186 23.73 -13.69 -4.29
N GLY A 187 23.77 -12.83 -5.30
CA GLY A 187 22.71 -11.87 -5.62
C GLY A 187 21.36 -12.53 -5.93
N PRO A 188 21.25 -13.33 -6.99
CA PRO A 188 19.98 -13.95 -7.40
C PRO A 188 19.46 -15.03 -6.46
N THR A 189 20.24 -15.49 -5.47
CA THR A 189 19.78 -16.60 -4.60
C THR A 189 19.61 -16.21 -3.15
N LEU A 190 20.39 -15.24 -2.66
CA LEU A 190 20.35 -14.76 -1.28
C LEU A 190 20.03 -13.27 -1.18
N GLY A 191 20.02 -12.54 -2.30
CA GLY A 191 19.81 -11.10 -2.33
C GLY A 191 20.93 -10.32 -1.65
N THR A 192 22.17 -10.80 -1.72
CA THR A 192 23.32 -10.15 -1.07
C THR A 192 24.19 -9.41 -2.10
N PRO A 193 24.92 -8.35 -1.69
CA PRO A 193 25.02 -7.77 -0.35
C PRO A 193 23.83 -6.89 0.07
N ASN A 194 22.87 -6.66 -0.83
CA ASN A 194 21.67 -5.88 -0.56
C ASN A 194 20.51 -6.37 -1.43
N THR A 195 19.30 -6.20 -0.91
CA THR A 195 18.05 -6.40 -1.64
C THR A 195 17.24 -5.13 -1.48
N PHE A 196 16.93 -4.47 -2.59
CA PHE A 196 16.05 -3.31 -2.64
C PHE A 196 14.59 -3.77 -2.68
N ILE A 197 13.70 -2.94 -2.14
CA ILE A 197 12.32 -3.32 -1.85
C ILE A 197 11.39 -2.22 -2.32
N PHE A 198 10.39 -2.61 -3.11
CA PHE A 198 9.15 -1.85 -3.30
C PHE A 198 7.97 -2.72 -2.89
N ALA A 199 7.00 -2.16 -2.18
CA ALA A 199 5.84 -2.94 -1.75
C ALA A 199 4.56 -2.13 -1.61
N LEU A 200 3.46 -2.85 -1.59
CA LEU A 200 2.09 -2.35 -1.46
C LEU A 200 1.42 -3.02 -0.25
N SER A 201 0.75 -2.25 0.60
CA SER A 201 -0.20 -2.79 1.60
C SER A 201 -1.54 -2.09 1.49
N ASP A 202 -2.59 -2.74 2.02
CA ASP A 202 -3.96 -2.22 2.05
C ASP A 202 -4.51 -1.91 0.64
N VAL A 203 -4.08 -2.65 -0.38
CA VAL A 203 -4.55 -2.50 -1.77
C VAL A 203 -5.78 -3.34 -2.05
N SER A 204 -5.93 -4.50 -1.41
CA SER A 204 -7.15 -5.32 -1.47
C SER A 204 -8.41 -4.53 -1.05
N GLY A 205 -8.25 -3.50 -0.22
CA GLY A 205 -9.36 -2.72 0.37
C GLY A 205 -9.95 -3.37 1.61
N ASP A 206 -9.52 -4.61 1.88
CA ASP A 206 -9.49 -5.15 3.21
C ASP A 206 -8.25 -4.59 3.90
N TYR A 207 -8.34 -4.24 5.17
CA TYR A 207 -7.14 -3.92 5.96
C TYR A 207 -7.42 -4.14 7.42
N THR A 208 -6.40 -4.55 8.16
CA THR A 208 -6.50 -4.79 9.60
C THR A 208 -5.61 -3.84 10.38
N THR A 209 -6.21 -2.97 11.19
CA THR A 209 -5.51 -2.12 12.16
C THR A 209 -5.53 -2.82 13.52
N ILE A 210 -4.36 -2.95 14.15
CA ILE A 210 -4.23 -3.52 15.49
C ILE A 210 -3.74 -2.45 16.47
N ALA A 211 -4.30 -2.42 17.68
CA ALA A 211 -3.82 -1.61 18.78
C ALA A 211 -3.77 -2.43 20.07
N THR A 212 -2.82 -2.11 20.95
CA THR A 212 -2.80 -2.64 22.33
C THR A 212 -3.37 -1.60 23.28
N ILE A 213 -4.35 -2.01 24.07
CA ILE A 213 -4.97 -1.19 25.11
C ILE A 213 -4.41 -1.66 26.46
N ASP A 214 -3.76 -0.74 27.17
CA ASP A 214 -3.19 -1.01 28.49
C ASP A 214 -4.19 -0.62 29.61
N PRO A 215 -4.32 -1.43 30.69
CA PRO A 215 -5.25 -1.13 31.78
C PRO A 215 -4.96 0.18 32.52
N LEU A 216 -3.70 0.59 32.60
CA LEU A 216 -3.25 1.75 33.36
C LEU A 216 -3.21 3.02 32.52
N THR A 217 -2.85 2.90 31.23
CA THR A 217 -2.70 4.07 30.35
C THR A 217 -3.80 4.21 29.30
N GLY A 218 -4.65 3.20 29.12
CA GLY A 218 -5.64 3.17 28.04
C GLY A 218 -4.99 2.88 26.69
N GLY A 219 -5.61 3.36 25.61
CA GLY A 219 -5.08 3.22 24.26
C GLY A 219 -5.99 3.84 23.20
N LEU A 220 -5.48 3.95 21.98
CA LEU A 220 -6.19 4.49 20.83
C LEU A 220 -6.03 3.53 19.66
N LEU A 221 -7.15 3.16 19.04
CA LEU A 221 -7.14 2.55 17.71
C LEU A 221 -7.66 3.59 16.72
N THR A 222 -6.86 3.89 15.71
CA THR A 222 -7.29 4.69 14.56
C THR A 222 -7.10 3.84 13.32
N SER A 223 -8.17 3.59 12.57
CA SER A 223 -8.09 2.83 11.32
C SER A 223 -7.08 3.48 10.38
N ALA A 224 -6.47 2.67 9.51
CA ALA A 224 -5.55 3.16 8.48
C ALA A 224 -6.15 4.31 7.65
N ASP A 225 -7.48 4.33 7.47
CA ASP A 225 -8.17 5.39 6.74
C ASP A 225 -8.67 6.58 7.58
N GLY A 226 -8.40 6.59 8.88
CA GLY A 226 -8.81 7.63 9.82
C GLY A 226 -10.33 7.74 10.02
N THR A 227 -11.14 6.89 9.37
CA THR A 227 -12.61 6.95 9.48
C THR A 227 -13.13 6.37 10.79
N VAL A 228 -12.37 5.44 11.38
CA VAL A 228 -12.66 4.83 12.67
C VAL A 228 -11.58 5.26 13.64
N SER A 229 -11.99 5.89 14.73
CA SER A 229 -11.11 6.20 15.85
C SER A 229 -11.81 5.81 17.14
N ILE A 230 -11.20 4.91 17.90
CA ILE A 230 -11.75 4.35 19.13
C ILE A 230 -10.74 4.60 20.24
N GLU A 231 -11.10 5.49 21.16
CA GLU A 231 -10.29 5.83 22.33
C GLU A 231 -10.77 5.03 23.55
N PHE A 232 -9.81 4.45 24.26
CA PHE A 232 -10.02 3.74 25.52
C PHE A 232 -9.32 4.51 26.64
N PRO A 233 -10.06 5.05 27.62
CA PRO A 233 -9.44 5.69 28.76
C PRO A 233 -8.75 4.66 29.68
N PRO A 234 -7.81 5.09 30.55
CA PRO A 234 -7.31 4.29 31.65
C PRO A 234 -8.43 3.57 32.42
N GLY A 235 -8.25 2.28 32.70
CA GLY A 235 -9.22 1.43 33.40
C GLY A 235 -10.37 0.90 32.53
N ALA A 236 -10.41 1.19 31.23
CA ALA A 236 -11.43 0.66 30.32
C ALA A 236 -11.32 -0.87 30.12
N VAL A 237 -10.13 -1.44 30.34
CA VAL A 237 -9.88 -2.88 30.28
C VAL A 237 -9.23 -3.36 31.57
N ALA A 238 -9.56 -4.58 32.01
CA ALA A 238 -8.99 -5.18 33.23
C ALA A 238 -7.60 -5.79 32.99
N ASN A 239 -7.34 -6.22 31.75
CA ASN A 239 -6.08 -6.81 31.30
C ASN A 239 -5.61 -6.11 30.02
N SER A 240 -4.31 -6.20 29.73
CA SER A 240 -3.78 -5.78 28.43
C SER A 240 -4.57 -6.48 27.32
N THR A 241 -5.19 -5.69 26.46
CA THR A 241 -6.14 -6.18 25.46
C THR A 241 -5.66 -5.77 24.07
N THR A 242 -5.57 -6.73 23.16
CA THR A 242 -5.33 -6.46 21.75
C THR A 242 -6.66 -6.19 21.06
N LEU A 243 -6.79 -5.01 20.47
CA LEU A 243 -7.91 -4.63 19.64
C LEU A 243 -7.51 -4.75 18.17
N SER A 244 -8.38 -5.29 17.35
CA SER A 244 -8.22 -5.40 15.91
C SER A 244 -9.46 -4.84 15.21
N TYR A 245 -9.25 -4.02 14.20
CA TYR A 245 -10.27 -3.51 13.29
C TYR A 245 -9.91 -3.98 11.89
N THR A 246 -10.73 -4.83 11.30
CA THR A 246 -10.61 -5.24 9.90
C THR A 246 -11.70 -4.55 9.10
N ARG A 247 -11.33 -3.66 8.18
CA ARG A 247 -12.26 -3.26 7.11
C ARG A 247 -12.26 -4.33 6.05
N PHE A 248 -13.41 -4.54 5.42
CA PHE A 248 -13.50 -5.36 4.22
C PHE A 248 -14.01 -4.52 3.03
N ALA A 249 -13.43 -4.75 1.86
CA ALA A 249 -13.87 -4.29 0.56
C ALA A 249 -15.22 -4.92 0.18
N SER A 250 -15.48 -6.15 0.62
CA SER A 250 -16.76 -6.84 0.43
C SER A 250 -17.31 -7.37 1.76
N ALA A 251 -18.60 -7.63 1.84
CA ALA A 251 -19.22 -7.86 3.15
C ALA A 251 -18.90 -9.27 3.73
N PRO A 252 -18.34 -9.37 4.95
CA PRO A 252 -18.02 -10.66 5.55
C PRO A 252 -19.29 -11.43 6.00
N PRO A 253 -19.18 -12.75 6.28
CA PRO A 253 -20.24 -13.51 6.93
C PRO A 253 -20.58 -12.91 8.30
N ALA A 254 -21.87 -12.70 8.59
CA ALA A 254 -22.29 -11.98 9.78
C ALA A 254 -21.94 -12.71 11.09
N THR A 255 -21.31 -12.00 12.04
CA THR A 255 -21.33 -12.37 13.46
C THR A 255 -21.95 -11.23 14.28
N ALA A 256 -22.96 -11.56 15.10
CA ALA A 256 -23.77 -10.59 15.82
C ALA A 256 -23.06 -10.07 17.08
N ASN A 257 -23.29 -8.79 17.44
CA ASN A 257 -23.72 -8.34 18.78
C ASN A 257 -23.75 -6.81 18.99
N PHE A 258 -23.29 -5.97 18.04
CA PHE A 258 -23.51 -4.51 18.06
C PHE A 258 -23.69 -3.95 16.64
N VAL A 259 -24.54 -2.93 16.48
CA VAL A 259 -24.78 -2.25 15.20
C VAL A 259 -24.19 -0.83 15.26
N LEU A 260 -23.18 -0.57 14.44
CA LEU A 260 -22.68 0.78 14.16
C LEU A 260 -23.03 1.16 12.70
N ALA A 261 -23.24 2.44 12.39
CA ALA A 261 -23.52 2.90 11.03
C ALA A 261 -22.22 2.99 10.20
N GLY A 262 -22.17 2.48 8.95
CA GLY A 262 -20.92 2.56 8.14
C GLY A 262 -20.77 1.58 6.97
N LYS A 263 -19.54 1.19 6.60
CA LYS A 263 -19.15 0.18 5.57
C LYS A 263 -19.14 -1.27 6.15
N ALA A 264 -18.58 -2.26 5.46
CA ALA A 264 -18.39 -3.62 5.98
C ALA A 264 -17.09 -3.72 6.80
N PHE A 265 -17.15 -4.26 8.01
CA PHE A 265 -15.98 -4.37 8.89
C PHE A 265 -16.20 -5.43 9.99
N ASP A 266 -15.09 -5.89 10.58
CA ASP A 266 -15.01 -6.63 11.83
C ASP A 266 -14.21 -5.82 12.85
N ILE A 267 -14.66 -5.82 14.10
CA ILE A 267 -13.87 -5.41 15.26
C ILE A 267 -13.75 -6.62 16.17
N SER A 268 -12.54 -6.90 16.64
CA SER A 268 -12.31 -7.91 17.66
C SER A 268 -11.43 -7.37 18.78
N ALA A 269 -11.66 -7.85 20.00
CA ALA A 269 -10.83 -7.57 21.16
C ALA A 269 -10.49 -8.88 21.85
N ALA A 270 -9.23 -9.10 22.17
CA ALA A 270 -8.78 -10.29 22.89
C ALA A 270 -7.85 -9.92 24.05
N ASP A 271 -8.08 -10.55 25.18
CA ASP A 271 -7.13 -10.57 26.29
C ASP A 271 -6.78 -12.02 26.66
N ALA A 272 -6.01 -12.22 27.72
CA ALA A 272 -5.61 -13.55 28.16
C ALA A 272 -6.78 -14.46 28.60
N THR A 273 -7.99 -13.92 28.73
CA THR A 273 -9.15 -14.58 29.34
C THR A 273 -10.35 -14.72 28.40
N ALA A 274 -10.48 -13.86 27.39
CA ALA A 274 -11.63 -13.83 26.49
C ALA A 274 -11.31 -13.22 25.13
N THR A 275 -12.18 -13.51 24.16
CA THR A 275 -12.21 -12.88 22.84
C THR A 275 -13.62 -12.40 22.54
N TRP A 276 -13.73 -11.19 22.01
CA TRP A 276 -14.98 -10.51 21.67
C TRP A 276 -14.91 -10.10 20.21
N THR A 277 -15.97 -10.33 19.44
CA THR A 277 -16.04 -9.97 18.02
C THR A 277 -17.36 -9.27 17.70
N ALA A 278 -17.32 -8.31 16.79
CA ALA A 278 -18.49 -7.63 16.23
C ALA A 278 -18.28 -7.40 14.73
N SER A 279 -19.25 -7.81 13.91
CA SER A 279 -19.19 -7.67 12.45
C SER A 279 -20.33 -6.83 11.92
N ARG A 280 -20.10 -6.13 10.80
CA ARG A 280 -21.15 -5.44 10.03
C ARG A 280 -21.12 -5.84 8.56
N ASN A 281 -22.31 -6.15 8.03
CA ASN A 281 -22.54 -6.44 6.62
C ASN A 281 -23.63 -5.48 6.07
N PRO A 282 -23.33 -4.62 5.07
CA PRO A 282 -24.28 -3.64 4.52
C PRO A 282 -25.47 -4.25 3.75
N SER A 283 -25.54 -5.57 3.56
CA SER A 283 -26.65 -6.22 2.83
C SER A 283 -27.93 -6.47 3.65
N ARG A 284 -28.07 -5.85 4.83
CA ARG A 284 -29.32 -5.83 5.63
C ARG A 284 -29.57 -4.48 6.30
#